data_AF-G4ZUA1-F1
#
_entry.id   AF-G4ZUA1-F1
#
_cell.length_a   1.000
_cell.length_b   1.000
_cell.length_c   1.000
_cell.angle_alpha   90.00
_cell.angle_beta   90.00
_cell.angle_gamma   90.00
#
_symmetry.space_group_name_H-M   'P 1'
#
loop_
_entity.id
_entity.type
_entity.pdbx_description
1 polymer ?
#
loop_
_entity_poly.entity_id
_entity_poly.type
_entity_poly.pdbx_seq_one_letter_code
_entity_poly.pdbx_strand_id
1 'polypeptide(L)'
;MLRETKQVCYDEGRHAVHLIFWTRELATKWSAVFHSLPFRTDGIRDKQPRECYHVRLLNVSRFLDESALDAFIQGQFHGSYTTWQEPSSKARKLQTDAWDVYFKSTHCPEFLNGMRFIGWAGHKILVQHASRSRAPPCFKCGASGHTRNQCNVPDDSWK
;
A
#
# COMPACT_ATOMS: atom_id res chain seq x y z
N MET A 1 9.21 -11.99 16.87
CA MET A 1 9.07 -10.58 17.31
C MET A 1 7.65 -10.23 17.72
N LEU A 2 6.69 -9.97 16.80
CA LEU A 2 5.32 -9.59 17.19
C LEU A 2 4.53 -10.71 17.91
N ARG A 3 4.80 -11.99 17.59
CA ARG A 3 4.22 -13.14 18.30
C ARG A 3 4.70 -13.29 19.76
N GLU A 4 5.83 -12.67 20.11
CA GLU A 4 6.40 -12.70 21.47
C GLU A 4 6.04 -11.45 22.28
N THR A 5 5.41 -10.47 21.62
CA THR A 5 5.00 -9.22 22.25
C THR A 5 3.62 -9.44 22.88
N LYS A 6 3.49 -9.12 24.16
CA LYS A 6 2.22 -9.22 24.90
C LYS A 6 1.21 -8.22 24.36
N GLN A 7 1.66 -7.00 24.10
CA GLN A 7 0.81 -5.89 23.68
C GLN A 7 1.61 -4.85 22.90
N VAL A 8 1.00 -4.31 21.84
CA VAL A 8 1.55 -3.22 21.04
C VAL A 8 0.61 -2.02 21.20
N CYS A 9 1.14 -0.89 21.67
CA CYS A 9 0.39 0.36 21.79
C CYS A 9 1.03 1.42 20.89
N TYR A 10 0.21 2.18 20.18
CA TYR A 10 0.68 3.35 19.43
C TYR A 10 0.25 4.61 20.16
N ASP A 11 1.22 5.47 20.49
CA ASP A 11 1.01 6.81 21.02
C ASP A 11 1.09 7.82 19.87
N GLU A 12 -0.08 8.33 19.48
CA GLU A 12 -0.20 9.31 18.40
C GLU A 12 0.44 10.65 18.73
N GLY A 13 0.41 11.08 20.00
CA GLY A 13 0.97 12.37 20.42
C GLY A 13 2.50 12.40 20.42
N ARG A 14 3.13 11.23 20.52
CA ARG A 14 4.59 11.07 20.53
C ARG A 14 5.14 10.37 19.30
N HIS A 15 4.28 9.98 18.36
CA HIS A 15 4.63 9.14 17.22
C HIS A 15 5.47 7.91 17.63
N ALA A 16 5.10 7.28 18.76
CA ALA A 16 5.88 6.21 19.38
C ALA A 16 5.09 4.90 19.40
N VAL A 17 5.77 3.79 19.11
CA VAL A 17 5.22 2.44 19.28
C VAL A 17 5.81 1.84 20.55
N HIS A 18 4.95 1.51 21.51
CA HIS A 18 5.30 0.80 22.74
C HIS A 18 5.07 -0.70 22.54
N LEU A 19 6.14 -1.48 22.64
CA LEU A 19 6.10 -2.94 22.64
C LEU A 19 6.25 -3.46 24.07
N ILE A 20 5.22 -4.11 24.59
CA ILE A 20 5.20 -4.65 25.96
C ILE A 20 5.45 -6.16 25.89
N PHE A 21 6.40 -6.64 26.69
CA PHE A 21 6.78 -8.05 26.77
C PHE A 21 6.42 -8.66 28.13
N TRP A 22 6.27 -9.99 28.18
CA TRP A 22 5.91 -10.71 29.41
C TRP A 22 7.01 -10.70 30.47
N THR A 23 8.28 -10.73 30.05
CA THR A 23 9.42 -10.78 30.97
C THR A 23 10.45 -9.69 30.63
N ARG A 24 11.20 -9.27 31.66
CA ARG A 24 12.28 -8.29 31.53
C ARG A 24 13.41 -8.79 30.62
N GLU A 25 13.68 -10.10 30.64
CA GLU A 25 14.69 -10.74 29.78
C GLU A 25 14.33 -10.59 28.30
N LEU A 26 13.06 -10.86 27.92
CA LEU A 26 12.58 -10.66 26.55
C LEU A 26 12.64 -9.19 26.13
N ALA A 27 12.22 -8.28 27.01
CA ALA A 27 12.31 -6.85 26.76
C ALA A 27 13.76 -6.39 26.53
N THR A 28 14.71 -6.93 27.31
CA THR A 28 16.13 -6.57 27.22
C THR A 28 16.77 -7.16 25.95
N LYS A 29 16.46 -8.42 25.63
CA LYS A 29 16.87 -9.08 24.38
C LYS A 29 16.41 -8.28 23.17
N TRP A 30 15.12 -7.96 23.10
CA TRP A 30 14.58 -7.20 21.98
C TRP A 30 15.00 -5.73 21.99
N SER A 31 15.21 -5.11 23.15
CA SER A 31 15.77 -3.75 23.25
C SER A 31 17.17 -3.66 22.62
N ALA A 32 18.07 -4.60 22.93
CA ALA A 32 19.39 -4.65 22.31
C ALA A 32 19.28 -4.82 20.78
N VAL A 33 18.38 -5.69 20.33
CA VAL A 33 18.10 -5.88 18.90
C VAL A 33 17.54 -4.59 18.29
N PHE A 34 16.56 -3.93 18.90
CA PHE A 34 15.97 -2.68 18.42
C PHE A 34 16.98 -1.53 18.37
N HIS A 35 17.83 -1.39 19.38
CA HIS A 35 18.92 -0.41 19.35
C HIS A 35 19.95 -0.69 18.24
N SER A 36 20.16 -1.96 17.89
CA SER A 36 21.05 -2.36 16.80
C SER A 36 20.39 -2.38 15.42
N LEU A 37 19.05 -2.43 15.39
CA LEU A 37 18.30 -2.35 14.15
C LEU A 37 18.42 -0.92 13.65
N PRO A 38 18.83 -0.72 12.39
CA PRO A 38 18.76 0.59 11.78
C PRO A 38 17.28 0.93 11.59
N PHE A 39 16.66 1.49 12.63
CA PHE A 39 15.49 2.32 12.43
C PHE A 39 15.99 3.46 11.57
N ARG A 40 15.62 3.44 10.28
CA ARG A 40 15.92 4.56 9.39
C ARG A 40 15.39 5.81 10.09
N THR A 41 16.30 6.69 10.50
CA THR A 41 16.02 8.05 11.01
C THR A 41 15.24 8.90 10.02
N ASP A 42 15.09 8.36 8.82
CA ASP A 42 14.34 8.88 7.72
C ASP A 42 13.17 7.89 7.57
N GLY A 43 12.04 8.20 8.23
CA GLY A 43 10.85 7.35 8.24
C GLY A 43 10.59 6.78 6.85
N ILE A 44 10.72 5.45 6.71
CA ILE A 44 10.70 4.71 5.44
C ILE A 44 11.10 5.58 4.25
N ARG A 45 12.37 5.92 4.09
CA ARG A 45 12.85 6.21 2.73
C ARG A 45 12.65 4.92 1.95
N ASP A 46 11.69 4.96 1.02
CA ASP A 46 11.47 4.01 -0.05
C ASP A 46 12.76 3.25 -0.35
N LYS A 47 12.71 1.91 -0.40
CA LYS A 47 13.70 1.18 -1.18
C LYS A 47 13.75 1.89 -2.52
N GLN A 48 14.92 2.44 -2.84
CA GLN A 48 15.18 3.32 -3.99
C GLN A 48 14.14 3.14 -5.11
N PRO A 49 13.31 4.16 -5.43
CA PRO A 49 12.28 4.08 -6.47
C PRO A 49 12.86 3.88 -7.89
N ARG A 50 14.15 3.60 -8.03
CA ARG A 50 14.82 3.35 -9.31
C ARG A 50 14.86 1.87 -9.69
N GLU A 51 14.72 0.95 -8.73
CA GLU A 51 14.74 -0.50 -8.99
C GLU A 51 13.36 -1.15 -8.87
N CYS A 52 12.35 -0.43 -8.36
CA CYS A 52 11.02 -0.95 -8.15
C CYS A 52 9.95 -0.07 -8.79
N TYR A 53 9.00 -0.69 -9.48
CA TYR A 53 7.83 -0.04 -10.06
C TYR A 53 6.71 -0.07 -9.03
N HIS A 54 6.22 1.10 -8.66
CA HIS A 54 5.22 1.30 -7.62
C HIS A 54 3.85 1.57 -8.23
N VAL A 55 2.89 0.75 -7.84
CA VAL A 55 1.47 0.87 -8.18
C VAL A 55 0.68 1.01 -6.90
N ARG A 56 -0.23 1.98 -6.87
CA ARG A 56 -1.19 2.18 -5.78
C ARG A 56 -2.59 1.86 -6.30
N LEU A 57 -3.23 0.89 -5.68
CA LEU A 57 -4.62 0.52 -5.91
C LEU A 57 -5.48 1.33 -4.95
N LEU A 58 -6.42 2.09 -5.51
CA LEU A 58 -7.35 2.93 -4.80
C LEU A 58 -8.76 2.35 -4.93
N ASN A 59 -9.62 2.64 -3.96
CA ASN A 59 -10.97 2.08 -3.87
C ASN A 59 -10.98 0.55 -3.74
N VAL A 60 -9.98 0.00 -3.04
CA VAL A 60 -10.03 -1.40 -2.64
C VAL A 60 -11.12 -1.52 -1.58
N SER A 61 -12.01 -2.49 -1.75
CA SER A 61 -13.05 -2.75 -0.75
C SER A 61 -12.40 -3.44 0.44
N ARG A 62 -12.82 -3.12 1.67
CA ARG A 62 -12.50 -3.90 2.88
C ARG A 62 -12.87 -5.39 2.79
N PHE A 63 -13.74 -5.75 1.85
CA PHE A 63 -14.14 -7.14 1.60
C PHE A 63 -13.28 -7.83 0.54
N LEU A 64 -12.34 -7.10 -0.07
CA LEU A 64 -11.37 -7.68 -0.97
C LEU A 64 -10.39 -8.52 -0.16
N ASP A 65 -10.38 -9.81 -0.46
CA ASP A 65 -9.45 -10.75 0.16
C ASP A 65 -8.03 -10.48 -0.36
N GLU A 66 -7.12 -10.18 0.56
CA GLU A 66 -5.70 -10.00 0.29
C GLU A 66 -5.13 -11.16 -0.52
N SER A 67 -5.54 -12.39 -0.19
CA SER A 67 -5.06 -13.60 -0.86
C SER A 67 -5.56 -13.71 -2.30
N ALA A 68 -6.75 -13.18 -2.61
CA ALA A 68 -7.31 -13.23 -3.94
C ALA A 68 -6.62 -12.23 -4.88
N LEU A 69 -6.32 -11.02 -4.38
CA LEU A 69 -5.56 -10.03 -5.15
C LEU A 69 -4.10 -10.46 -5.31
N ASP A 70 -3.51 -11.05 -4.27
CA ASP A 70 -2.18 -11.65 -4.37
C ASP A 70 -2.14 -12.76 -5.43
N ALA A 71 -3.08 -13.71 -5.40
CA ALA A 71 -3.20 -14.76 -6.42
C ALA A 71 -3.40 -14.20 -7.84
N PHE A 72 -4.17 -13.12 -7.99
CA PHE A 72 -4.34 -12.42 -9.27
C PHE A 72 -3.01 -11.87 -9.79
N ILE A 73 -2.22 -11.21 -8.93
CA ILE A 73 -0.90 -10.68 -9.30
C ILE A 73 0.06 -11.83 -9.62
N GLN A 74 0.12 -12.89 -8.81
CA GLN A 74 0.98 -14.06 -9.07
C GLN A 74 0.64 -14.74 -10.40
N GLY A 75 -0.64 -14.78 -10.77
CA GLY A 75 -1.09 -15.37 -12.04
C GLY A 75 -0.70 -14.55 -13.28
N GLN A 76 -0.45 -13.26 -13.14
CA GLN A 76 -0.12 -12.35 -14.25
C GLN A 76 1.35 -11.88 -14.23
N PHE A 77 2.03 -12.01 -13.09
CA PHE A 77 3.39 -11.52 -12.87
C PHE A 77 4.25 -12.58 -12.20
N HIS A 78 5.22 -13.09 -12.95
CA HIS A 78 6.16 -14.11 -12.46
C HIS A 78 7.39 -13.53 -11.74
N GLY A 79 7.47 -12.20 -11.58
CA GLY A 79 8.58 -11.55 -10.89
C GLY A 79 8.36 -11.44 -9.38
N SER A 80 9.37 -10.90 -8.69
CA SER A 80 9.23 -10.56 -7.26
C SER A 80 8.46 -9.25 -7.07
N TYR A 81 7.48 -9.25 -6.19
CA TYR A 81 6.80 -8.04 -5.74
C TYR A 81 6.54 -8.08 -4.23
N THR A 82 6.22 -6.93 -3.66
CA THR A 82 5.81 -6.79 -2.25
C THR A 82 4.57 -5.93 -2.17
N THR A 83 3.60 -6.34 -1.37
CA THR A 83 2.37 -5.60 -1.11
C THR A 83 2.42 -4.94 0.26
N TRP A 84 1.72 -3.81 0.41
CA TRP A 84 1.52 -3.13 1.67
C TRP A 84 0.13 -2.49 1.67
N GLN A 85 -0.67 -2.78 2.70
CA GLN A 85 -1.97 -2.15 2.90
C GLN A 85 -1.84 -1.02 3.92
N GLU A 86 -2.40 0.15 3.60
CA GLU A 86 -2.49 1.25 4.58
C GLU A 86 -3.39 0.80 5.74
N PRO A 87 -2.93 0.89 7.01
CA PRO A 87 -3.75 0.52 8.16
C PRO A 87 -5.01 1.39 8.18
N SER A 88 -6.18 0.76 8.12
CA SER A 88 -7.45 1.47 8.17
C SER A 88 -7.61 2.12 9.56
N SER A 89 -7.36 3.43 9.63
CA SER A 89 -7.55 4.18 10.86
C SER A 89 -9.04 4.26 11.18
N LYS A 90 -9.47 3.62 12.26
CA LYS A 90 -10.88 3.59 12.71
C LYS A 90 -11.50 4.99 12.91
N ALA A 91 -10.70 6.04 12.92
CA ALA A 91 -11.10 7.42 13.15
C ALA A 91 -11.44 8.23 11.87
N ARG A 92 -11.10 7.75 10.67
CA ARG A 92 -11.42 8.48 9.41
C ARG A 92 -12.37 7.68 8.53
N LYS A 93 -13.65 8.06 8.57
CA LYS A 93 -14.77 7.55 7.74
C LYS A 93 -14.58 7.69 6.20
N LEU A 94 -13.40 8.09 5.71
CA LEU A 94 -13.21 8.50 4.31
C LEU A 94 -11.88 8.04 3.67
N GLN A 95 -11.02 7.29 4.37
CA GLN A 95 -9.87 6.69 3.67
C GLN A 95 -10.32 5.40 3.00
N THR A 96 -10.47 5.46 1.68
CA THR A 96 -10.48 4.31 0.79
C THR A 96 -9.30 3.42 1.14
N ASP A 97 -9.53 2.13 1.40
CA ASP A 97 -8.44 1.18 1.62
C ASP A 97 -7.50 1.27 0.42
N ALA A 98 -6.30 1.78 0.66
CA ALA A 98 -5.27 1.94 -0.36
C ALA A 98 -4.30 0.78 -0.21
N TRP A 99 -3.98 0.18 -1.35
CA TRP A 99 -3.08 -0.95 -1.45
C TRP A 99 -1.90 -0.57 -2.31
N ASP A 100 -0.71 -0.59 -1.73
CA ASP A 100 0.54 -0.33 -2.43
C ASP A 100 1.18 -1.64 -2.85
N VAL A 101 1.53 -1.73 -4.13
CA VAL A 101 2.22 -2.88 -4.73
C VAL A 101 3.53 -2.38 -5.33
N TYR A 102 4.64 -2.96 -4.87
CA TYR A 102 5.99 -2.66 -5.33
C TYR A 102 6.52 -3.86 -6.11
N PHE A 103 6.66 -3.71 -7.41
CA PHE A 103 7.26 -4.71 -8.29
C PHE A 103 8.77 -4.48 -8.34
N LYS A 104 9.61 -5.51 -8.15
CA LYS A 104 11.07 -5.41 -8.33
C LYS A 104 11.43 -5.37 -9.83
N SER A 105 11.01 -4.30 -10.50
CA SER A 105 11.22 -4.03 -11.91
C SER A 105 11.43 -2.53 -12.11
N THR A 106 12.27 -2.14 -13.06
CA THR A 106 12.43 -0.73 -13.48
C THR A 106 11.32 -0.26 -14.42
N HIS A 107 10.49 -1.18 -14.93
CA HIS A 107 9.44 -0.90 -15.89
C HIS A 107 8.07 -1.31 -15.34
N CYS A 108 7.02 -0.69 -15.89
CA CYS A 108 5.64 -1.05 -15.60
C CYS A 108 5.42 -2.53 -15.97
N PRO A 109 4.83 -3.35 -15.07
CA PRO A 109 4.40 -4.69 -15.44
C PRO A 109 3.49 -4.65 -16.66
N GLU A 110 3.68 -5.57 -17.60
CA GLU A 110 2.98 -5.57 -18.88
C GLU A 110 1.46 -5.60 -18.71
N PHE A 111 0.96 -6.43 -17.79
CA PHE A 111 -0.47 -6.57 -17.50
C PHE A 111 -1.11 -5.29 -16.90
N LEU A 112 -0.32 -4.40 -16.29
CA LEU A 112 -0.79 -3.11 -15.76
C LEU A 112 -0.49 -1.95 -16.71
N ASN A 113 0.25 -2.17 -17.80
CA ASN A 113 0.64 -1.10 -18.69
C ASN A 113 -0.56 -0.55 -19.44
N GLY A 114 -0.89 0.73 -19.19
CA GLY A 114 -2.08 1.37 -19.75
C GLY A 114 -3.38 1.02 -19.01
N MET A 115 -3.34 0.08 -18.05
CA MET A 115 -4.49 -0.25 -17.21
C MET A 115 -4.75 0.88 -16.22
N ARG A 116 -5.98 1.38 -16.25
CA ARG A 116 -6.46 2.45 -15.36
C ARG A 116 -7.39 1.92 -14.27
N PHE A 117 -8.10 0.84 -14.56
CA PHE A 117 -9.05 0.23 -13.65
C PHE A 117 -8.92 -1.28 -13.67
N ILE A 118 -9.06 -1.90 -12.50
CA ILE A 118 -9.26 -3.34 -12.35
C ILE A 118 -10.72 -3.55 -11.95
N GLY A 119 -11.44 -4.36 -12.73
CA GLY A 119 -12.79 -4.79 -12.38
C GLY A 119 -12.74 -5.92 -11.37
N TRP A 120 -13.25 -5.68 -10.16
CA TRP A 120 -13.27 -6.69 -9.10
C TRP A 120 -14.66 -6.82 -8.50
N ALA A 121 -15.33 -7.96 -8.73
CA ALA A 121 -16.67 -8.24 -8.19
C ALA A 121 -17.66 -7.07 -8.38
N GLY A 122 -17.70 -6.47 -9.57
CA GLY A 122 -18.55 -5.32 -9.89
C GLY A 122 -18.06 -3.95 -9.39
N HIS A 123 -16.92 -3.89 -8.71
CA HIS A 123 -16.31 -2.65 -8.22
C HIS A 123 -15.12 -2.22 -9.10
N LYS A 124 -14.97 -0.92 -9.31
CA LYS A 124 -13.83 -0.33 -10.01
C LYS A 124 -12.72 -0.05 -9.01
N ILE A 125 -11.64 -0.82 -9.08
CA ILE A 125 -10.39 -0.52 -8.38
C ILE A 125 -9.57 0.38 -9.29
N LEU A 126 -9.21 1.57 -8.82
CA LEU A 126 -8.44 2.53 -9.59
C LEU A 126 -6.95 2.23 -9.46
N VAL A 127 -6.26 2.09 -10.60
CA VAL A 127 -4.83 1.81 -10.66
C VAL A 127 -4.07 3.12 -10.83
N GLN A 128 -3.35 3.53 -9.80
CA GLN A 128 -2.41 4.63 -9.84
C GLN A 128 -0.98 4.11 -10.08
N HIS A 129 -0.38 4.51 -11.20
CA HIS A 129 1.04 4.28 -11.48
C HIS A 129 1.89 5.34 -10.77
N ALA A 130 2.13 5.15 -9.47
CA ALA A 130 2.82 6.12 -8.62
C ALA A 130 4.26 6.41 -9.09
N SER A 131 4.94 5.44 -9.71
CA SER A 131 6.24 5.65 -10.36
C SER A 131 6.18 6.59 -11.58
N ARG A 132 5.03 6.71 -12.26
CA ARG A 132 4.83 7.61 -13.42
C ARG A 132 4.24 8.96 -13.02
N SER A 133 3.32 8.98 -12.05
CA SER A 133 2.67 10.20 -11.56
C SER A 133 2.39 10.10 -10.06
N ARG A 134 2.91 11.07 -9.30
CA ARG A 134 2.63 11.22 -7.86
C ARG A 134 1.19 11.70 -7.60
N ALA A 135 0.61 12.43 -8.55
CA ALA A 135 -0.77 12.88 -8.43
C ALA A 135 -1.72 11.70 -8.68
N PRO A 136 -2.75 11.49 -7.83
CA PRO A 136 -3.73 10.45 -8.05
C PRO A 136 -4.48 10.71 -9.35
N PRO A 137 -4.70 9.67 -10.18
CA PRO A 137 -5.50 9.81 -11.38
C PRO A 137 -6.95 10.15 -11.02
N CYS A 138 -7.65 10.76 -11.98
CA CYS A 138 -9.05 11.09 -11.85
C CYS A 138 -9.86 9.82 -11.56
N PHE A 139 -10.62 9.83 -10.46
CA PHE A 139 -11.41 8.67 -10.04
C PHE A 139 -12.46 8.22 -11.05
N LYS A 140 -12.89 9.13 -11.94
CA LYS A 140 -13.93 8.88 -12.94
C LYS A 140 -13.40 8.24 -14.23
N CYS A 141 -12.24 8.68 -14.71
CA CYS A 141 -11.71 8.29 -16.03
C CYS A 141 -10.27 7.74 -16.02
N GLY A 142 -9.63 7.69 -14.85
CA GLY A 142 -8.28 7.17 -14.65
C GLY A 142 -7.17 8.01 -15.28
N ALA A 143 -7.50 9.17 -15.88
CA ALA A 143 -6.50 10.06 -16.47
C ALA A 143 -5.83 10.94 -15.42
N SER A 144 -4.54 11.22 -15.61
CA SER A 144 -3.79 12.13 -14.75
C SER A 144 -4.06 13.60 -15.12
N GLY A 145 -3.91 14.52 -14.16
CA GLY A 145 -3.94 15.97 -14.41
C GLY A 145 -5.25 16.70 -14.12
N HIS A 146 -6.31 16.01 -13.69
CA HIS A 146 -7.57 16.64 -13.26
C HIS A 146 -8.26 15.85 -12.15
N THR A 147 -9.17 16.50 -11.42
CA THR A 147 -9.97 15.87 -10.35
C THR A 147 -11.32 15.39 -10.87
N ARG A 148 -12.02 14.55 -10.09
CA ARG A 148 -13.36 14.03 -10.45
C ARG A 148 -14.34 15.14 -10.85
N ASN A 149 -14.30 16.27 -10.16
CA ASN A 149 -15.21 17.41 -10.39
C ASN A 149 -14.94 18.13 -11.72
N GLN A 150 -13.75 17.96 -12.29
CA GLN A 150 -13.33 18.57 -13.56
C GLN A 150 -13.39 17.55 -14.72
N CYS A 151 -13.96 16.36 -14.49
CA CYS A 151 -13.98 15.29 -15.47
C CYS A 151 -15.24 15.33 -16.35
N ASN A 152 -15.04 15.59 -17.64
CA ASN A 152 -16.11 15.62 -18.65
C ASN A 152 -16.49 14.23 -19.20
N VAL A 153 -15.86 13.15 -18.71
CA VAL A 153 -16.14 11.78 -19.15
C VAL A 153 -17.35 11.22 -18.39
N PRO A 154 -18.30 10.49 -19.02
CA PRO A 154 -19.39 9.82 -18.32
C PRO A 154 -18.87 8.75 -17.34
N ASP A 155 -19.60 8.47 -16.25
CA ASP A 155 -19.16 7.59 -15.13
C ASP A 155 -18.87 6.13 -15.54
N ASP A 156 -19.24 5.72 -16.76
CA ASP A 156 -19.16 4.34 -17.27
C ASP A 156 -17.99 4.04 -18.22
N SER A 157 -16.97 4.89 -18.30
CA SER A 157 -15.80 4.57 -19.12
C SER A 157 -14.89 3.53 -18.45
N TRP A 158 -15.06 2.25 -18.78
CA TRP A 158 -14.19 1.13 -18.37
C TRP A 158 -12.92 1.00 -19.25
N LYS A 159 -12.28 2.13 -19.61
CA LYS A 159 -11.07 2.13 -20.46
C LYS A 159 -9.80 2.29 -19.65
#